data_AF-A0A2D6WZX5-F1
#
_entry.id   AF-A0A2D6WZX5-F1
#
_cell.length_a   1.000
_cell.length_b   1.000
_cell.length_c   1.000
_cell.angle_alpha   90.00
_cell.angle_beta   90.00
_cell.angle_gamma   90.00
#
_symmetry.space_group_name_H-M   'P 1'
#
loop_
_entity.id
_entity.type
_entity.pdbx_description
1 polymer ?
#
loop_
_entity_poly.entity_id
_entity_poly.type
_entity_poly.pdbx_seq_one_letter_code
_entity_poly.pdbx_strand_id
1 'polypeptide(L)'
;MYQADSDDNTKSSPKPLQVSVFGRAIAPAAEAEVDRASYVIINVEHGTKYEFLYESGGTYVDYGIVAADGPLRININPIAWKGGAGTTGHVSFIYRGGL
;
A
#
# COMPACT_ATOMS: atom_id res chain seq x y z
N MET A 1 23.14 -13.71 -6.64
CA MET A 1 22.97 -15.13 -6.25
C MET A 1 22.52 -15.90 -7.47
N TYR A 2 23.19 -16.99 -7.81
CA TYR A 2 22.81 -17.87 -8.92
C TYR A 2 22.16 -19.14 -8.35
N GLN A 3 21.30 -19.79 -9.14
CA GLN A 3 20.72 -21.10 -8.84
C GLN A 3 21.12 -22.09 -9.93
N ALA A 4 21.24 -23.38 -9.61
CA ALA A 4 21.44 -24.40 -10.64
C ALA A 4 20.26 -24.37 -11.61
N ASP A 5 20.54 -24.47 -12.91
CA ASP A 5 19.52 -24.59 -13.93
C ASP A 5 18.75 -25.91 -13.72
N SER A 6 17.42 -25.87 -13.76
CA SER A 6 16.57 -27.05 -13.53
C SER A 6 16.77 -28.12 -14.60
N ASP A 7 17.21 -27.70 -15.78
CA ASP A 7 17.34 -28.57 -16.96
C ASP A 7 18.78 -29.05 -17.16
N ASP A 8 19.75 -28.41 -16.51
CA ASP A 8 21.16 -28.74 -16.60
C ASP A 8 21.91 -28.31 -15.32
N ASN A 9 22.13 -29.26 -14.41
CA ASN A 9 22.83 -29.02 -13.15
C ASN A 9 24.30 -28.54 -13.29
N THR A 10 24.86 -28.49 -14.50
CA THR A 10 26.18 -27.90 -14.76
C THR A 10 26.12 -26.42 -15.12
N LYS A 11 24.93 -25.92 -15.45
CA LYS A 11 24.67 -24.50 -15.72
C LYS A 11 24.03 -23.84 -14.50
N SER A 12 24.22 -22.53 -14.42
CA SER A 12 23.59 -21.72 -13.40
C SER A 12 22.79 -20.59 -14.05
N SER A 13 21.60 -20.36 -13.53
CA SER A 13 20.71 -19.28 -13.94
C SER A 13 20.66 -18.22 -12.82
N PRO A 14 20.39 -16.95 -13.16
CA PRO A 14 20.15 -15.93 -12.14
C PRO A 14 18.94 -16.34 -11.28
N LYS A 15 19.11 -16.32 -9.96
CA LYS A 15 17.97 -16.54 -9.06
C LYS A 15 17.04 -15.33 -9.14
N PRO A 16 15.74 -15.50 -9.48
CA PRO A 16 14.81 -14.38 -9.50
C PRO A 16 14.70 -13.77 -8.11
N LEU A 17 14.64 -12.45 -8.04
CA LEU A 17 14.41 -11.73 -6.79
C LEU A 17 13.02 -12.10 -6.26
N GLN A 18 12.88 -12.22 -4.93
CA GLN A 18 11.57 -12.37 -4.33
C GLN A 18 10.72 -11.15 -4.68
N VAL A 19 9.43 -11.36 -4.97
CA VAL A 19 8.51 -10.29 -5.37
C VAL A 19 8.39 -9.19 -4.29
N SER A 20 8.61 -9.55 -3.03
CA SER A 20 8.69 -8.62 -1.88
C SER A 20 9.85 -7.62 -1.94
N VAL A 21 10.87 -7.88 -2.76
CA VAL A 21 11.97 -6.93 -3.02
C VAL A 21 11.46 -5.72 -3.82
N PHE A 22 10.42 -5.90 -4.62
CA PHE A 22 9.82 -4.83 -5.40
C PHE A 22 8.74 -4.10 -4.58
N GLY A 23 8.66 -2.78 -4.74
CA GLY A 23 7.54 -2.03 -4.19
C GLY A 23 6.23 -2.45 -4.85
N ARG A 24 5.15 -2.53 -4.06
CA ARG A 24 3.79 -2.82 -4.54
C ARG A 24 2.80 -1.76 -4.10
N ALA A 25 1.75 -1.58 -4.86
CA ALA A 25 0.61 -0.73 -4.53
C ALA A 25 -0.67 -1.55 -4.61
N ILE A 26 -1.54 -1.42 -3.62
CA ILE A 26 -2.89 -2.01 -3.65
C ILE A 26 -3.92 -0.94 -3.27
N ALA A 27 -5.15 -1.07 -3.75
CA ALA A 27 -6.27 -0.27 -3.29
C ALA A 27 -7.18 -1.16 -2.43
N PRO A 28 -6.99 -1.19 -1.10
CA PRO A 28 -7.84 -2.02 -0.26
C PRO A 28 -9.27 -1.47 -0.25
N ALA A 29 -10.24 -2.35 -0.08
CA ALA A 29 -11.62 -1.94 0.18
C ALA A 29 -11.66 -1.08 1.46
N ALA A 30 -12.64 -0.18 1.57
CA ALA A 30 -12.84 0.58 2.80
C ALA A 30 -13.04 -0.38 3.98
N GLU A 31 -12.46 -0.02 5.12
CA GLU A 31 -12.47 -0.75 6.39
C GLU A 31 -11.77 -2.12 6.37
N ALA A 32 -11.19 -2.54 5.25
CA ALA A 32 -10.42 -3.78 5.17
C ALA A 32 -9.01 -3.60 5.76
N GLU A 33 -8.69 -4.41 6.78
CA GLU A 33 -7.35 -4.47 7.35
C GLU A 33 -6.39 -5.23 6.43
N VAL A 34 -5.23 -4.62 6.16
CA VAL A 34 -4.14 -5.17 5.35
C VAL A 34 -2.80 -4.99 6.07
N ASP A 35 -1.72 -5.52 5.49
CA ASP A 35 -0.36 -5.26 5.97
C ASP A 35 -0.11 -3.74 6.09
N ARG A 36 0.71 -3.34 7.08
CA ARG A 36 1.05 -1.94 7.31
C ARG A 36 1.71 -1.32 6.07
N ALA A 37 1.06 -0.32 5.49
CA ALA A 37 1.60 0.40 4.35
C ALA A 37 2.82 1.25 4.73
N SER A 38 3.68 1.56 3.76
CA SER A 38 4.76 2.54 3.92
C SER A 38 4.25 3.97 3.84
N TYR A 39 3.27 4.23 2.98
CA TYR A 39 2.54 5.49 2.87
C TYR A 39 1.25 5.24 2.07
N VAL A 40 0.36 6.22 2.06
CA VAL A 40 -0.87 6.16 1.26
C VAL A 40 -0.89 7.26 0.21
N ILE A 41 -1.59 7.01 -0.88
CA ILE A 41 -1.98 8.02 -1.86
C ILE A 41 -3.50 8.05 -1.88
N ILE A 42 -4.08 9.23 -1.77
CA ILE A 42 -5.49 9.41 -2.03
C ILE A 42 -5.62 9.91 -3.46
N ASN A 43 -6.32 9.15 -4.31
CA ASN A 43 -6.24 9.26 -5.77
C ASN A 43 -7.28 10.22 -6.37
N VAL A 44 -8.29 10.62 -5.59
CA VAL A 44 -9.39 11.48 -6.02
C VAL A 44 -9.28 12.85 -5.34
N GLU A 45 -10.06 13.82 -5.83
CA GLU A 45 -10.18 15.14 -5.22
C GLU A 45 -10.60 15.03 -3.74
N HIS A 46 -9.93 15.79 -2.87
CA HIS A 46 -10.06 15.68 -1.42
C HIS A 46 -11.12 16.64 -0.88
N GLY A 47 -12.39 16.33 -1.14
CA GLY A 47 -13.53 17.09 -0.60
C GLY A 47 -14.13 16.52 0.70
N THR A 48 -13.66 15.35 1.13
CA THR A 48 -14.26 14.56 2.21
C THR A 48 -13.23 14.15 3.25
N LYS A 49 -13.69 13.94 4.49
CA LYS A 49 -12.86 13.38 5.55
C LYS A 49 -12.45 11.94 5.22
N TYR A 50 -11.18 11.64 5.46
CA TYR A 50 -10.64 10.28 5.45
C TYR A 50 -10.16 9.95 6.85
N GLU A 51 -10.35 8.71 7.26
CA GLU A 51 -9.90 8.22 8.56
C GLU A 51 -9.05 6.98 8.36
N PHE A 52 -8.05 6.80 9.23
CA PHE A 52 -7.08 5.73 9.10
C PHE A 52 -6.95 4.93 10.39
N LEU A 53 -6.80 3.62 10.24
CA LEU A 53 -6.53 2.70 11.34
C LEU A 53 -5.05 2.31 11.35
N TYR A 54 -4.47 2.19 12.53
CA TYR A 54 -3.03 1.92 12.71
C TYR A 54 -2.75 0.62 13.44
N GLU A 55 -3.75 0.08 14.14
CA GLU A 55 -3.66 -1.15 14.94
C GLU A 55 -4.97 -1.91 14.81
N SER A 56 -4.89 -3.24 14.70
CA SER A 56 -6.07 -4.09 14.57
C SER A 56 -6.94 -3.97 15.81
N GLY A 57 -8.24 -3.77 15.63
CA GLY A 57 -9.18 -3.48 16.72
C GLY A 57 -9.01 -2.11 17.39
N GLY A 58 -8.17 -1.24 16.84
CA GLY A 58 -7.98 0.14 17.29
C GLY A 58 -9.11 1.08 16.86
N THR A 59 -8.94 2.37 17.14
CA THR A 59 -9.85 3.42 16.67
C THR A 59 -9.32 4.09 15.42
N TYR A 60 -10.22 4.41 14.49
CA TYR A 60 -9.88 5.22 13.32
C TYR A 60 -9.56 6.65 13.73
N VAL A 61 -8.48 7.18 13.18
CA VAL A 61 -8.03 8.56 13.43
C VAL A 61 -8.38 9.42 12.22
N ASP A 62 -9.12 10.49 12.48
CA ASP A 62 -9.47 11.51 11.49
C ASP A 62 -8.22 12.13 10.87
N TYR A 63 -8.18 12.13 9.55
CA TYR A 63 -7.25 12.92 8.76
C TYR A 63 -8.05 13.92 7.93
N GLY A 64 -8.19 15.13 8.47
CA GLY A 64 -8.84 16.24 7.78
C GLY A 64 -7.95 16.73 6.65
N ILE A 65 -8.36 16.50 5.41
CA ILE A 65 -7.67 17.03 4.24
C ILE A 65 -8.33 18.36 3.89
N VAL A 66 -7.56 19.43 3.95
CA VAL A 66 -8.00 20.74 3.45
C VAL A 66 -7.69 20.76 1.96
N ALA A 67 -8.78 20.69 1.17
CA ALA A 67 -8.87 20.78 -0.29
C ALA A 67 -7.52 20.89 -1.04
N ALA A 68 -7.09 19.78 -1.63
CA ALA A 68 -6.01 19.76 -2.62
C ALA A 68 -6.58 19.26 -3.95
N ASP A 69 -6.22 19.96 -5.02
CA ASP A 69 -6.55 19.53 -6.38
C ASP A 69 -5.64 18.36 -6.78
N GLY A 70 -6.22 17.17 -6.90
CA GLY A 70 -5.54 15.97 -7.40
C GLY A 70 -4.87 15.09 -6.32
N PRO A 71 -4.13 14.04 -6.71
CA PRO A 71 -3.68 13.01 -5.78
C PRO A 71 -2.75 13.53 -4.68
N LEU A 72 -3.02 13.12 -3.43
CA LEU A 72 -2.22 13.51 -2.27
C LEU A 72 -1.51 12.30 -1.66
N ARG A 73 -0.18 12.42 -1.51
CA ARG A 73 0.62 11.46 -0.78
C ARG A 73 0.67 11.81 0.71
N ILE A 74 0.39 10.83 1.57
CA ILE A 74 0.41 10.98 3.03
C ILE A 74 1.29 9.89 3.66
N ASN A 75 2.31 10.29 4.42
CA ASN A 75 3.25 9.36 5.06
C ASN A 75 2.79 9.04 6.49
N ILE A 76 1.81 8.15 6.63
CA ILE A 76 1.19 7.81 7.93
C ILE A 76 1.19 6.31 8.28
N ASN A 77 1.67 5.42 7.42
CA ASN A 77 1.79 3.98 7.74
C ASN A 77 0.54 3.27 8.33
N PRO A 78 -0.65 3.38 7.71
CA PRO A 78 -1.88 2.77 8.22
C PRO A 78 -2.01 1.30 7.81
N ILE A 79 -2.99 0.61 8.40
CA ILE A 79 -3.41 -0.76 8.09
C ILE A 79 -4.81 -0.84 7.48
N ALA A 80 -5.64 0.19 7.63
CA ALA A 80 -6.95 0.31 6.98
C ALA A 80 -7.35 1.78 6.82
N TRP A 81 -8.40 2.04 6.05
CA TRP A 81 -8.94 3.38 5.79
C TRP A 81 -10.46 3.36 5.72
N LYS A 82 -11.11 4.49 5.98
CA LYS A 82 -12.53 4.73 5.68
C LYS A 82 -12.77 6.20 5.33
N GLY A 83 -14.03 6.53 5.02
CA GLY A 83 -14.42 7.85 4.54
C GLY A 83 -14.42 7.92 3.01
N GLY A 84 -14.45 9.13 2.44
CA GLY A 84 -14.42 9.32 0.98
C GLY A 84 -15.42 8.48 0.19
N ALA A 85 -16.67 8.40 0.66
CA ALA A 85 -17.74 7.54 0.12
C ALA A 85 -17.49 6.02 0.14
N GLY A 86 -16.35 5.55 0.69
CA GLY A 86 -16.01 4.13 0.76
C GLY A 86 -15.69 3.47 -0.59
N THR A 87 -15.47 4.27 -1.64
CA THR A 87 -15.25 3.76 -3.00
C THR A 87 -13.87 3.14 -3.13
N THR A 88 -13.82 1.86 -3.51
CA THR A 88 -12.55 1.17 -3.79
C THR A 88 -11.76 1.92 -4.86
N GLY A 89 -10.46 2.09 -4.64
CA GLY A 89 -9.59 2.88 -5.53
C GLY A 89 -9.41 4.34 -5.12
N HIS A 90 -10.18 4.86 -4.15
CA HIS A 90 -9.92 6.20 -3.62
C HIS A 90 -8.62 6.31 -2.84
N VAL A 91 -8.24 5.25 -2.12
CA VAL A 91 -7.00 5.20 -1.35
C VAL A 91 -6.14 4.03 -1.83
N SER A 92 -4.88 4.34 -2.16
CA SER A 92 -3.84 3.37 -2.51
C SER A 92 -2.85 3.23 -1.36
N PHE A 93 -2.62 2.00 -0.94
CA PHE A 93 -1.62 1.61 0.06
C PHE A 93 -0.34 1.24 -0.67
N ILE A 94 0.74 1.96 -0.37
CA ILE A 94 2.03 1.74 -1.02
C ILE A 94 2.98 1.05 -0.05
N TYR A 95 3.57 -0.05 -0.50
CA TYR A 95 4.57 -0.83 0.20
C TYR A 95 5.90 -0.61 -0.50
N ARG A 96 6.86 0.01 0.18
CA ARG A 96 8.23 0.10 -0.30
C ARG A 96 8.87 -1.27 -0.12
N GLY A 97 9.29 -1.87 -1.22
CA GLY A 97 10.19 -3.02 -1.18
C GLY A 97 11.53 -2.61 -0.56
N GLY A 98 12.24 -3.58 -0.01
CA GLY A 98 13.61 -3.42 0.48
C GLY A 98 14.55 -4.35 -0.27
N LEU A 99 15.71 -3.83 -0.66
CA LEU A 99 16.93 -4.61 -0.87
C LEU A 99 17.69 -4.68 0.45
#